data_AF-A0A925ZVU3-F1
#
_entry.id   AF-A0A925ZVU3-F1
#
_cell.length_a   1.000
_cell.length_b   1.000
_cell.length_c   1.000
_cell.angle_alpha   90.00
_cell.angle_beta   90.00
_cell.angle_gamma   90.00
#
_symmetry.space_group_name_H-M   'P 1'
#
loop_
_entity.id
_entity.type
_entity.pdbx_description
1 polymer ?
#
loop_
_entity_poly.entity_id
_entity_poly.type
_entity_poly.pdbx_seq_one_letter_code
_entity_poly.pdbx_strand_id
1 'polypeptide(L)'
;MSSVPVVPNSPSSAGLAHLTEHTTRYVEAGLQGAPNTARAYTGDWRRFTAWCTEHGQVALPASVDTLAGFVTHLAEAGKKVSTIQRSCAAISKAHTLRDL
;
A
#
# COMPACT_ATOMS: atom_id res chain seq x y z
N MET A 1 51.60 -23.66 -2.99
CA MET A 1 51.41 -23.20 -1.61
C MET A 1 50.59 -21.92 -1.67
N SER A 2 49.27 -22.03 -1.53
CA SER A 2 48.32 -20.92 -1.58
C SER A 2 48.07 -20.39 -0.17
N SER A 3 48.05 -19.06 -0.01
CA SER A 3 47.14 -18.42 0.95
C SER A 3 46.84 -16.99 0.49
N VAL A 4 45.60 -16.75 0.07
CA VAL A 4 45.04 -15.40 0.03
C VAL A 4 44.53 -15.10 1.44
N PRO A 5 44.89 -13.97 2.07
CA PRO A 5 44.32 -13.62 3.37
C PRO A 5 42.85 -13.24 3.19
N VAL A 6 41.96 -13.93 3.89
CA VAL A 6 40.59 -13.46 4.13
C VAL A 6 40.69 -12.30 5.12
N VAL A 7 40.35 -11.09 4.66
CA VAL A 7 40.09 -9.95 5.55
C VAL A 7 38.61 -10.03 5.94
N PRO A 8 38.25 -10.24 7.22
CA PRO A 8 36.88 -10.07 7.67
C PRO A 8 36.61 -8.56 7.78
N ASN A 9 36.15 -7.95 6.69
CA ASN A 9 35.59 -6.59 6.73
C ASN A 9 34.24 -6.67 7.45
N SER A 10 34.26 -6.59 8.78
CA SER A 10 33.06 -6.37 9.57
C SER A 10 32.46 -5.02 9.13
N PRO A 11 31.19 -4.96 8.71
CA PRO A 11 30.61 -3.71 8.24
C PRO A 11 30.63 -2.69 9.39
N SER A 12 31.36 -1.60 9.20
CA SER A 12 31.41 -0.48 10.13
C SER A 12 29.98 0.01 10.44
N SER A 13 29.74 0.43 11.68
CA SER A 13 28.46 0.97 12.15
C SER A 13 27.92 2.11 11.28
N ALA A 14 28.81 2.87 10.62
CA ALA A 14 28.46 3.89 9.64
C ALA A 14 27.75 3.33 8.39
N GLY A 15 28.10 2.11 7.96
CA GLY A 15 27.43 1.41 6.86
C GLY A 15 26.01 1.00 7.25
N LEU A 16 25.83 0.47 8.46
CA LEU A 16 24.50 0.11 8.99
C LEU A 16 23.61 1.33 9.20
N ALA A 17 24.17 2.45 9.67
CA ALA A 17 23.44 3.72 9.80
C ALA A 17 22.95 4.23 8.42
N HIS A 18 23.81 4.19 7.41
CA HIS A 18 23.42 4.56 6.04
C HIS A 18 22.35 3.61 5.47
N LEU A 19 22.44 2.29 5.69
CA LEU A 19 21.36 1.36 5.32
C LEU A 19 20.03 1.69 6.03
N THR A 20 20.07 2.14 7.28
CA THR A 20 18.88 2.46 8.08
C THR A 20 18.18 3.71 7.55
N GLU A 21 18.92 4.74 7.16
CA GLU A 21 18.36 5.98 6.60
C GLU A 21 17.69 5.76 5.24
N HIS A 22 18.26 4.89 4.38
CA HIS A 22 17.57 4.45 3.17
C HIS A 22 16.33 3.62 3.47
N THR A 23 16.40 2.75 4.48
CA THR A 23 15.26 1.90 4.88
C THR A 23 14.04 2.73 5.26
N THR A 24 14.19 3.78 6.07
CA THR A 24 13.08 4.68 6.42
C THR A 24 12.48 5.34 5.19
N ARG A 25 13.32 5.79 4.25
CA ARG A 25 12.84 6.40 3.00
C ARG A 25 12.10 5.42 2.09
N TYR A 26 12.54 4.17 2.01
CA TYR A 26 11.84 3.13 1.24
C TYR A 26 10.57 2.65 1.93
N VAL A 27 10.55 2.64 3.26
CA VAL A 27 9.35 2.35 4.05
C VAL A 27 8.35 3.48 3.89
N GLU A 28 8.74 4.75 4.01
CA GLU A 28 7.89 5.92 3.77
C GLU A 28 7.43 6.01 2.32
N ALA A 29 8.32 5.85 1.34
CA ALA A 29 7.98 5.83 -0.08
C ALA A 29 7.15 4.59 -0.47
N GLY A 30 7.33 3.46 0.20
CA GLY A 30 6.52 2.25 0.04
C GLY A 30 5.17 2.35 0.77
N LEU A 31 5.10 3.11 1.86
CA LEU A 31 3.88 3.45 2.58
C LEU A 31 3.04 4.47 1.82
N GLN A 32 3.68 5.44 1.16
CA GLN A 32 3.02 6.51 0.41
C GLN A 32 2.87 6.21 -1.08
N GLY A 33 3.62 5.24 -1.64
CA GLY A 33 3.69 4.98 -3.07
C GLY A 33 4.32 6.14 -3.85
N ALA A 34 4.51 5.98 -5.17
CA ALA A 34 4.83 7.13 -6.03
C ALA A 34 3.74 8.22 -5.88
N PRO A 35 4.06 9.53 -5.97
CA PRO A 35 3.09 10.60 -5.69
C PRO A 35 1.78 10.49 -6.48
N ASN A 36 1.86 9.96 -7.71
CA ASN A 36 0.70 9.74 -8.55
C ASN A 36 -0.16 8.56 -8.05
N THR A 37 0.48 7.52 -7.51
CA THR A 37 -0.17 6.37 -6.87
C THR A 37 -0.83 6.78 -5.55
N ALA A 38 -0.15 7.61 -4.74
CA ALA A 38 -0.70 8.17 -3.50
C ALA A 38 -2.01 8.94 -3.74
N ARG A 39 -1.99 9.83 -4.74
CA ARG A 39 -3.15 10.61 -5.15
C ARG A 39 -4.28 9.73 -5.67
N ALA A 40 -3.95 8.74 -6.51
CA ALA A 40 -4.92 7.79 -7.03
C ALA A 40 -5.60 7.00 -5.89
N TYR A 41 -4.83 6.49 -4.93
CA TYR A 41 -5.35 5.74 -3.79
C TYR A 41 -6.22 6.62 -2.90
N THR A 42 -5.82 7.87 -2.68
CA THR A 42 -6.64 8.85 -1.93
C THR A 42 -8.00 9.06 -2.61
N GLY A 43 -8.01 9.21 -3.93
CA GLY A 43 -9.25 9.35 -4.70
C GLY A 43 -10.12 8.09 -4.65
N ASP A 44 -9.50 6.92 -4.78
CA ASP A 44 -10.20 5.64 -4.74
C ASP A 44 -10.77 5.36 -3.33
N TRP A 45 -10.04 5.70 -2.26
CA TRP A 45 -10.51 5.62 -0.87
C TRP A 45 -11.69 6.54 -0.58
N ARG A 46 -11.65 7.79 -1.07
CA ARG A 46 -12.78 8.73 -0.95
C ARG A 46 -14.03 8.20 -1.64
N ARG A 47 -13.88 7.61 -2.83
CA ARG A 47 -15.01 6.99 -3.54
C ARG A 47 -15.61 5.83 -2.74
N PHE A 48 -14.76 4.96 -2.20
CA PHE A 48 -15.22 3.81 -1.42
C PHE A 48 -15.94 4.23 -0.13
N THR A 49 -15.38 5.16 0.63
CA THR A 49 -15.98 5.66 1.88
C THR A 49 -17.30 6.39 1.65
N ALA A 50 -17.41 7.17 0.57
CA ALA A 50 -18.66 7.79 0.14
C ALA A 50 -19.72 6.73 -0.19
N TRP A 51 -19.36 5.74 -1.02
CA TRP A 51 -20.26 4.64 -1.37
C TRP A 51 -20.72 3.86 -0.12
N CYS A 52 -19.81 3.58 0.80
CA CYS A 52 -20.16 2.92 2.07
C CYS A 52 -21.17 3.74 2.86
N THR A 53 -20.97 5.06 2.96
CA THR A 53 -21.89 5.96 3.66
C THR A 53 -23.28 5.96 3.02
N GLU A 54 -23.34 6.04 1.70
CA GLU A 54 -24.59 6.02 0.92
C GLU A 54 -25.36 4.70 1.08
N HIS A 55 -24.66 3.57 1.27
CA HIS A 55 -25.24 2.23 1.35
C HIS A 55 -25.30 1.66 2.78
N GLY A 56 -25.04 2.49 3.80
CA GLY A 56 -25.07 2.08 5.21
C GLY A 56 -24.04 1.01 5.57
N GLN A 57 -22.90 0.96 4.86
CA GLN A 57 -21.83 0.00 5.07
C GLN A 57 -20.68 0.58 5.91
N VAL A 58 -19.92 -0.29 6.57
CA VAL A 58 -18.71 0.08 7.30
C VAL A 58 -17.51 0.00 6.37
N ALA A 59 -16.82 1.14 6.19
CA ALA A 59 -15.64 1.19 5.31
C ALA A 59 -14.39 0.57 5.95
N LEU A 60 -14.31 0.50 7.29
CA LEU A 60 -13.17 -0.07 7.97
C LEU A 60 -13.51 -0.61 9.38
N PRO A 61 -13.26 -1.91 9.67
CA PRO A 61 -12.91 -2.96 8.71
C PRO A 61 -14.08 -3.21 7.74
N ALA A 62 -13.80 -3.25 6.44
CA ALA A 62 -14.80 -3.59 5.45
C ALA A 62 -15.07 -5.10 5.49
N SER A 63 -16.34 -5.49 5.43
CA SER A 63 -16.69 -6.89 5.25
C SER A 63 -16.44 -7.34 3.80
N VAL A 64 -16.40 -8.66 3.59
CA VAL A 64 -16.34 -9.23 2.23
C VAL A 64 -17.54 -8.78 1.38
N ASP A 65 -18.74 -8.72 1.98
CA ASP A 65 -19.95 -8.29 1.30
C ASP A 65 -19.88 -6.81 0.90
N THR A 66 -19.34 -5.94 1.77
CA THR A 66 -19.12 -4.53 1.46
C THR A 66 -18.15 -4.37 0.28
N LEU A 67 -17.06 -5.15 0.25
CA LEU A 67 -16.10 -5.14 -0.85
C LEU A 67 -16.72 -5.65 -2.14
N ALA A 68 -17.46 -6.76 -2.09
CA ALA A 68 -18.13 -7.33 -3.25
C ALA A 68 -19.17 -6.34 -3.83
N GLY A 69 -19.99 -5.72 -2.98
CA GLY A 69 -20.95 -4.70 -3.39
C GLY A 69 -20.28 -3.51 -4.08
N PHE A 70 -19.17 -3.01 -3.53
CA PHE A 70 -18.44 -1.90 -4.15
C PHE A 70 -17.81 -2.28 -5.50
N VAL A 71 -17.22 -3.47 -5.62
CA VAL A 71 -16.66 -3.96 -6.88
C VAL A 71 -17.76 -4.10 -7.95
N THR A 72 -18.91 -4.63 -7.59
CA THR A 72 -20.08 -4.72 -8.47
C THR A 72 -20.54 -3.33 -8.91
N HIS A 73 -20.67 -2.38 -7.97
CA HIS A 73 -21.02 -0.99 -8.29
C HIS A 73 -20.05 -0.35 -9.29
N LEU A 74 -18.74 -0.56 -9.14
CA LEU A 74 -17.76 -0.05 -10.10
C LEU A 74 -17.87 -0.71 -11.48
N ALA A 75 -18.15 -2.02 -11.52
CA ALA A 75 -18.33 -2.75 -12.76
C ALA A 75 -19.59 -2.29 -13.51
N GLU A 76 -20.72 -2.12 -12.81
CA GLU A 76 -21.96 -1.58 -13.37
C GLU A 76 -21.82 -0.14 -13.86
N ALA A 77 -20.98 0.65 -13.18
CA ALA A 77 -20.59 2.00 -13.62
C ALA A 77 -19.58 2.01 -14.79
N GLY A 78 -19.30 0.86 -15.42
CA GLY A 78 -18.45 0.72 -16.60
C GLY A 78 -16.97 1.00 -16.34
N LYS A 79 -16.48 0.85 -15.10
CA LYS A 79 -15.06 1.06 -14.80
C LYS A 79 -14.20 -0.07 -15.37
N LYS A 80 -13.04 0.30 -15.92
CA LYS A 80 -12.03 -0.65 -16.40
C LYS A 80 -11.54 -1.52 -15.25
N VAL A 81 -11.24 -2.79 -15.53
CA VAL A 81 -10.70 -3.76 -14.56
C VAL A 81 -9.49 -3.20 -13.80
N SER A 82 -8.59 -2.49 -14.48
CA SER A 82 -7.41 -1.86 -13.86
C SER A 82 -7.77 -0.78 -12.81
N THR A 83 -8.90 -0.09 -12.98
CA THR A 83 -9.40 0.89 -12.00
C THR A 83 -10.01 0.20 -10.79
N ILE A 84 -10.74 -0.89 -11.01
CA ILE A 84 -11.33 -1.72 -9.94
C ILE A 84 -10.21 -2.32 -9.09
N GLN A 85 -9.21 -2.94 -9.72
CA GLN A 85 -8.05 -3.50 -9.04
C GLN A 85 -7.29 -2.46 -8.21
N ARG A 86 -7.10 -1.26 -8.76
CA ARG A 86 -6.46 -0.16 -8.02
C ARG A 86 -7.28 0.28 -6.81
N SER A 87 -8.61 0.31 -6.93
CA SER A 87 -9.49 0.63 -5.81
C SER A 87 -9.39 -0.44 -4.72
N CYS A 88 -9.37 -1.73 -5.08
CA CYS A 88 -9.12 -2.81 -4.12
C CYS A 88 -7.75 -2.70 -3.44
N ALA A 89 -6.71 -2.31 -4.19
CA ALA A 89 -5.38 -2.10 -3.62
C ALA A 89 -5.35 -0.94 -2.61
N ALA A 90 -6.05 0.16 -2.91
CA ALA A 90 -6.18 1.29 -1.99
C ALA A 90 -6.92 0.89 -0.70
N ILE A 91 -8.00 0.11 -0.81
CA ILE A 91 -8.76 -0.38 0.35
C ILE A 91 -7.94 -1.36 1.18
N SER A 92 -7.20 -2.28 0.54
CA SER A 92 -6.28 -3.20 1.22
C SER A 92 -5.21 -2.42 1.99
N LYS A 93 -4.63 -1.38 1.38
CA LYS A 93 -3.67 -0.50 2.04
C LYS A 93 -4.27 0.19 3.28
N ALA A 94 -5.51 0.65 3.21
CA ALA A 94 -6.19 1.26 4.35
C ALA A 94 -6.40 0.26 5.50
N HIS A 95 -6.68 -1.01 5.22
CA HIS A 95 -6.74 -2.07 6.24
C HIS A 95 -5.38 -2.28 6.90
N THR A 96 -4.31 -2.42 6.09
CA THR A 96 -2.95 -2.55 6.62
C THR A 96 -2.56 -1.37 7.52
N LEU A 97 -2.90 -0.14 7.12
CA LEU A 97 -2.58 1.06 7.91
C LEU A 97 -3.37 1.18 9.22
N ARG A 98 -4.55 0.57 9.33
CA ARG A 98 -5.32 0.51 10.59
C ARG A 98 -4.73 -0.48 11.58
N ASP A 99 -4.12 -1.55 11.08
CA ASP A 99 -3.57 -2.64 11.90
C ASP A 99 -2.10 -2.38 12.31
N LEU A 100 -1.55 -1.21 11.96
CA LEU A 100 -0.27 -0.67 12.45
C LEU A 100 -0.47 0.17 13.71
#